data_AF-A0A7K3Z0G5-F1
#
_entry.id   AF-A0A7K3Z0G5-F1
#
_cell.length_a   1.000
_cell.length_b   1.000
_cell.length_c   1.000
_cell.angle_alpha   90.00
_cell.angle_beta   90.00
_cell.angle_gamma   90.00
#
_symmetry.space_group_name_H-M   'P 1'
#
loop_
_entity.id
_entity.type
_entity.pdbx_description
1 polymer ?
#
loop_
_entity_poly.entity_id
_entity_poly.type
_entity_poly.pdbx_seq_one_letter_code
_entity_poly.pdbx_strand_id
1 'polypeptide(L)'
;MDLPPDHASDNPGSVRDGVVSGGAPGAFTTVSDPPLPPLRFTLSELSGSLGDFGTIIPLVLAVALVSDVNPRYILLFFGIWFIISGLVYRLPIPLEPMKAVAVIVIAGSIGSTEIAAAGIILGIIFLVLGYGRFFGIIETWVPQSVVRGIQLGLALLLFRSSLDFIGKDPVFFILGILIITGCYLLSRYRSVPDLSAIVAIAVGLIAGIAIYGVPPVSLIPAPQLVIPLSSDF
;
A
#
# COMPACT_ATOMS: atom_id res chain seq x y z
N MET A 1 -68.27 -15.27 32.18
CA MET A 1 -66.90 -15.77 32.00
C MET A 1 -66.97 -16.77 30.87
N ASP A 2 -66.76 -16.42 29.61
CA ASP A 2 -66.13 -15.22 29.01
C ASP A 2 -66.80 -14.87 27.68
N LEU A 3 -66.59 -13.62 27.25
CA LEU A 3 -67.19 -12.98 26.08
C LEU A 3 -66.94 -13.72 24.74
N PRO A 4 -67.91 -13.64 23.81
CA PRO A 4 -67.84 -14.12 22.42
C PRO A 4 -67.45 -12.95 21.47
N PRO A 5 -67.67 -13.04 20.14
CA PRO A 5 -66.79 -13.70 19.18
C PRO A 5 -66.42 -12.76 18.01
N ASP A 6 -65.64 -13.31 17.08
CA ASP A 6 -65.67 -13.09 15.61
C ASP A 6 -65.90 -11.68 15.04
N HIS A 7 -65.01 -11.24 14.14
CA HIS A 7 -65.38 -11.00 12.74
C HIS A 7 -64.16 -10.57 11.93
N ALA A 8 -63.83 -11.41 10.95
CA ALA A 8 -63.54 -11.07 9.56
C ALA A 8 -63.18 -9.62 9.21
N SER A 9 -62.00 -9.42 8.61
CA SER A 9 -61.88 -8.72 7.33
C SER A 9 -60.44 -8.78 6.80
N ASP A 10 -60.30 -9.53 5.71
CA ASP A 10 -59.49 -9.23 4.54
C ASP A 10 -58.94 -7.78 4.44
N ASN A 11 -57.62 -7.63 4.26
CA ASN A 11 -57.08 -6.54 3.45
C ASN A 11 -55.62 -6.82 3.00
N PRO A 12 -55.40 -7.13 1.71
CA PRO A 12 -54.09 -7.12 1.08
C PRO A 12 -53.77 -5.69 0.64
N GLY A 13 -52.98 -4.96 1.44
CA GLY A 13 -52.61 -3.59 1.09
C GLY A 13 -51.97 -2.83 2.25
N SER A 14 -50.66 -2.98 2.41
CA SER A 14 -49.83 -2.03 3.16
C SER A 14 -48.72 -1.49 2.27
N VAL A 15 -49.13 -0.92 1.15
CA VAL A 15 -48.46 0.25 0.59
C VAL A 15 -48.88 1.41 1.50
N ARG A 16 -47.95 1.87 2.34
CA ARG A 16 -48.01 3.14 3.07
C ARG A 16 -46.64 3.79 2.87
N ASP A 17 -46.54 4.68 1.90
CA ASP A 17 -46.72 6.13 2.12
C ASP A 17 -45.57 6.73 2.93
N GLY A 18 -44.39 6.80 2.31
CA GLY A 18 -43.42 7.83 2.62
C GLY A 18 -43.88 9.14 1.97
N VAL A 19 -44.72 9.89 2.68
CA VAL A 19 -45.15 11.24 2.30
C VAL A 19 -43.91 12.13 2.07
N VAL A 20 -43.94 12.77 0.90
CA VAL A 20 -43.06 13.84 0.43
C VAL A 20 -42.96 14.95 1.47
N SER A 21 -41.73 15.31 1.86
CA SER A 21 -41.44 16.66 2.36
C SER A 21 -40.54 17.35 1.35
N GLY A 22 -41.10 18.35 0.66
CA GLY A 22 -40.36 19.21 -0.26
C GLY A 22 -39.17 19.85 0.44
N GLY A 23 -37.97 19.57 -0.07
CA GLY A 23 -36.75 20.29 0.25
C GLY A 23 -36.41 21.24 -0.90
N ALA A 24 -36.11 22.50 -0.57
CA ALA A 24 -35.78 23.56 -1.50
C ALA A 24 -34.67 23.16 -2.51
N PRO A 25 -34.71 23.65 -3.76
CA PRO A 25 -33.61 23.48 -4.71
C PRO A 25 -32.43 24.35 -4.25
N GLY A 26 -31.51 23.76 -3.49
CA GLY A 26 -30.32 24.46 -3.00
C GLY A 26 -29.62 23.89 -1.76
N ALA A 27 -30.16 22.84 -1.11
CA ALA A 27 -29.50 22.24 0.04
C ALA A 27 -28.41 21.26 -0.42
N PHE A 28 -27.16 21.71 -0.42
CA PHE A 28 -25.98 20.84 -0.48
C PHE A 28 -26.06 19.88 0.71
N THR A 29 -26.48 18.64 0.48
CA THR A 29 -26.41 17.57 1.48
C THR A 29 -24.94 17.41 1.84
N THR A 30 -24.55 17.93 3.00
CA THR A 30 -23.25 17.63 3.60
C THR A 30 -23.26 16.13 3.91
N VAL A 31 -22.73 15.32 3.01
CA VAL A 31 -22.34 13.95 3.32
C VAL A 31 -21.33 14.10 4.45
N SER A 32 -21.75 13.82 5.68
CA SER A 32 -20.85 13.77 6.82
C SER A 32 -19.89 12.62 6.55
N ASP A 33 -18.63 12.93 6.26
CA ASP A 33 -17.61 11.91 6.11
C ASP A 33 -17.63 11.00 7.35
N PRO A 34 -17.62 9.67 7.16
CA PRO A 34 -17.63 8.76 8.30
C PRO A 34 -16.42 9.05 9.20
N PRO A 35 -16.57 8.98 10.54
CA PRO A 35 -15.45 9.14 11.46
C PRO A 35 -14.33 8.18 11.08
N LEU A 36 -13.07 8.68 11.09
CA LEU A 36 -11.91 7.86 10.74
C LEU A 36 -11.90 6.56 11.55
N PRO A 37 -11.59 5.40 10.93
CA PRO A 37 -11.54 4.13 11.63
C PRO A 37 -10.65 4.20 12.88
N PRO A 38 -11.06 3.59 14.01
CA PRO A 38 -10.21 3.49 15.18
C PRO A 38 -8.95 2.66 14.86
N LEU A 39 -7.82 2.97 15.48
CA LEU A 39 -6.58 2.19 15.35
C LEU A 39 -6.80 0.79 15.96
N ARG A 40 -6.64 -0.27 15.15
CA ARG A 40 -6.88 -1.65 15.56
C ARG A 40 -5.65 -2.52 15.35
N PHE A 41 -4.86 -2.75 16.40
CA PHE A 41 -3.71 -3.65 16.33
C PHE A 41 -4.12 -5.13 16.22
N THR A 42 -4.57 -5.55 15.05
CA THR A 42 -4.97 -6.93 14.73
C THR A 42 -3.85 -7.62 13.96
N LEU A 43 -3.71 -8.94 14.12
CA LEU A 43 -2.73 -9.74 13.38
C LEU A 43 -2.86 -9.59 11.85
N SER A 44 -4.06 -9.27 11.35
CA SER A 44 -4.33 -8.94 9.94
C SER A 44 -3.70 -7.61 9.50
N GLU A 45 -3.71 -6.57 10.34
CA GLU A 45 -3.01 -5.32 10.03
C GLU A 45 -1.48 -5.51 10.10
N LEU A 46 -1.02 -6.35 11.03
CA LEU A 46 0.38 -6.70 11.14
C LEU A 46 0.87 -7.50 9.92
N SER A 47 0.09 -8.48 9.45
CA SER A 47 0.44 -9.24 8.26
C SER A 47 0.35 -8.41 6.98
N GLY A 48 -0.63 -7.52 6.87
CA GLY A 48 -0.76 -6.57 5.77
C GLY A 48 0.44 -5.63 5.66
N SER A 49 0.86 -5.03 6.78
CA SER A 49 2.08 -4.20 6.82
C SER A 49 3.35 -4.99 6.51
N LEU A 50 3.43 -6.25 6.95
CA LEU A 50 4.52 -7.15 6.56
C LEU A 50 4.52 -7.46 5.06
N GLY A 51 3.35 -7.55 4.43
CA GLY A 51 3.21 -7.73 3.00
C GLY A 51 3.77 -6.56 2.17
N ASP A 52 3.61 -5.33 2.65
CA ASP A 52 4.14 -4.13 1.98
C ASP A 52 5.68 -4.15 1.93
N PHE A 53 6.34 -4.61 3.00
CA PHE A 53 7.79 -4.81 3.04
C PHE A 53 8.31 -5.76 1.96
N GLY A 54 7.49 -6.73 1.51
CA GLY A 54 7.84 -7.64 0.43
C GLY A 54 8.17 -6.94 -0.90
N THR A 55 7.62 -5.75 -1.12
CA THR A 55 7.94 -4.93 -2.31
C THR A 55 8.98 -3.85 -2.04
N ILE A 56 9.00 -3.31 -0.82
CA ILE A 56 9.91 -2.23 -0.43
C ILE A 56 11.35 -2.72 -0.31
N ILE A 57 11.59 -3.86 0.35
CA ILE A 57 12.96 -4.33 0.64
C ILE A 57 13.75 -4.59 -0.66
N PRO A 58 13.21 -5.32 -1.66
CA PRO A 58 13.93 -5.50 -2.93
C PRO A 58 14.17 -4.18 -3.66
N LEU A 59 13.20 -3.25 -3.61
CA LEU A 59 13.30 -1.95 -4.28
C LEU A 59 14.40 -1.08 -3.65
N VAL A 60 14.43 -0.97 -2.32
CA VAL A 60 15.47 -0.22 -1.59
C VAL A 60 16.85 -0.82 -1.84
N LEU A 61 16.95 -2.15 -1.86
CA LEU A 61 18.21 -2.82 -2.18
C LEU A 61 18.67 -2.52 -3.62
N ALA A 62 17.76 -2.56 -4.60
CA ALA A 62 18.07 -2.22 -5.98
C ALA A 62 18.57 -0.78 -6.13
N VAL A 63 17.91 0.18 -5.48
CA VAL A 63 18.36 1.59 -5.46
C VAL A 63 19.73 1.72 -4.79
N ALA A 64 19.94 1.07 -3.65
CA ALA A 64 21.21 1.11 -2.93
C ALA A 64 22.38 0.54 -3.76
N LEU A 65 22.13 -0.52 -4.54
CA LEU A 65 23.13 -1.14 -5.41
C LEU A 65 23.51 -0.26 -6.62
N VAL A 66 22.55 0.48 -7.17
CA VAL A 66 22.76 1.30 -8.37
C VAL A 66 23.35 2.67 -8.03
N SER A 67 22.97 3.25 -6.89
CA SER A 67 23.27 4.64 -6.56
C SER A 67 24.32 4.84 -5.48
N ASP A 68 24.95 3.74 -5.01
CA ASP A 68 25.92 3.70 -3.88
C ASP A 68 25.38 4.35 -2.59
N VAL A 69 24.06 4.50 -2.48
CA VAL A 69 23.42 5.10 -1.31
C VAL A 69 23.37 4.05 -0.21
N ASN A 70 23.75 4.44 1.01
CA ASN A 70 23.75 3.50 2.11
C ASN A 70 22.31 3.04 2.45
N PRO A 71 21.97 1.75 2.30
CA PRO A 71 20.61 1.25 2.51
C PRO A 71 20.16 1.41 3.97
N ARG A 72 21.12 1.50 4.91
CA ARG A 72 20.85 1.72 6.33
C ARG A 72 20.13 3.04 6.59
N TYR A 73 20.56 4.12 5.93
CA TYR A 73 19.89 5.42 6.09
C TYR A 73 18.53 5.42 5.42
N ILE A 74 18.41 4.83 4.23
CA ILE A 74 17.13 4.71 3.53
C ILE A 74 16.13 3.99 4.43
N LEU A 75 16.46 2.80 4.93
CA LEU A 75 15.56 2.02 5.79
C LEU A 75 15.22 2.72 7.11
N LEU A 76 16.17 3.46 7.71
CA LEU A 76 15.93 4.22 8.94
C LEU A 76 14.92 5.34 8.70
N PHE A 77 15.16 6.20 7.72
CA PHE A 77 14.25 7.32 7.41
C PHE A 77 12.90 6.82 6.90
N PHE A 78 12.90 5.74 6.13
CA PHE A 78 11.69 5.08 5.67
C PHE A 78 10.86 4.54 6.85
N GLY A 79 11.48 3.84 7.81
CA GLY A 79 10.80 3.36 9.01
C GLY A 79 10.19 4.49 9.84
N ILE A 80 10.94 5.57 10.07
CA ILE A 80 10.44 6.77 10.78
C ILE A 80 9.24 7.37 10.03
N TRP A 81 9.35 7.52 8.71
CA TRP A 81 8.28 8.11 7.89
C TRP A 81 7.02 7.24 7.87
N PHE A 82 7.15 5.91 7.83
CA PHE A 82 6.01 4.99 7.90
C PHE A 82 5.31 5.04 9.26
N ILE A 83 6.06 5.20 10.35
CA ILE A 83 5.48 5.39 11.69
C ILE A 83 4.72 6.72 11.76
N ILE A 84 5.34 7.82 11.30
CA ILE A 84 4.72 9.16 11.31
C ILE A 84 3.45 9.16 10.46
N SER A 85 3.54 8.68 9.21
CA SER A 85 2.40 8.66 8.29
C SER A 85 1.29 7.74 8.77
N GLY A 86 1.61 6.57 9.32
CA GLY A 86 0.63 5.68 9.93
C GLY A 86 -0.10 6.30 11.13
N LEU A 87 0.60 7.07 11.96
CA LEU A 87 0.00 7.74 13.12
C LEU A 87 -0.87 8.95 12.73
N VAL A 88 -0.42 9.74 11.76
CA VAL A 88 -1.09 10.97 11.30
C VAL A 88 -2.30 10.65 10.42
N TYR A 89 -2.14 9.79 9.41
CA TYR A 89 -3.16 9.56 8.37
C TYR A 89 -4.03 8.32 8.61
N ARG A 90 -3.59 7.37 9.46
CA ARG A 90 -4.34 6.16 9.87
C ARG A 90 -4.84 5.26 8.73
N LEU A 91 -4.39 5.51 7.50
CA LEU A 91 -4.65 4.68 6.32
C LEU A 91 -3.35 4.41 5.58
N PRO A 92 -3.22 3.25 4.91
CA PRO A 92 -2.11 2.99 4.01
C PRO A 92 -2.18 3.98 2.85
N ILE A 93 -1.18 4.84 2.74
CA ILE A 93 -1.08 5.81 1.65
C ILE A 93 -0.51 5.10 0.41
N PRO A 94 -1.08 5.32 -0.79
CA PRO A 94 -0.54 4.75 -2.02
C PRO A 94 0.93 5.16 -2.23
N LEU A 95 1.83 4.16 -2.28
CA LEU A 95 3.26 4.35 -2.52
C LEU A 95 3.63 4.37 -4.01
N GLU A 96 2.63 4.40 -4.90
CA GLU A 96 2.84 4.31 -6.35
C GLU A 96 3.76 5.42 -6.91
N PRO A 97 3.64 6.70 -6.49
CA PRO A 97 4.58 7.74 -6.92
C PRO A 97 6.02 7.45 -6.51
N MET A 98 6.20 6.92 -5.29
CA MET A 98 7.51 6.59 -4.76
C MET A 98 8.17 5.42 -5.52
N LYS A 99 7.38 4.43 -5.95
CA LYS A 99 7.86 3.33 -6.80
C LYS A 99 8.33 3.82 -8.16
N ALA A 100 7.62 4.77 -8.77
CA ALA A 100 8.01 5.35 -10.05
C ALA A 100 9.35 6.08 -9.96
N VAL A 101 9.55 6.90 -8.91
CA VAL A 101 10.84 7.59 -8.67
C VAL A 101 11.98 6.59 -8.50
N ALA A 102 11.77 5.52 -7.73
CA ALA A 102 12.79 4.47 -7.55
C ALA A 102 13.14 3.78 -8.88
N VAL A 103 12.16 3.48 -9.73
CA VAL A 103 12.40 2.91 -11.07
C VAL A 103 13.23 3.85 -11.94
N ILE A 104 12.95 5.16 -11.91
CA ILE A 104 13.71 6.15 -12.68
C ILE A 104 15.16 6.21 -12.17
N VAL A 105 15.38 6.19 -10.86
CA VAL A 105 16.72 6.16 -10.26
C VAL A 105 17.50 4.92 -10.70
N ILE A 106 16.85 3.75 -10.66
CA ILE A 106 17.45 2.47 -11.07
C ILE A 106 17.77 2.47 -12.58
N ALA A 107 16.84 2.94 -13.41
CA ALA A 107 16.99 2.93 -14.87
C ALA A 107 17.98 3.99 -15.38
N GLY A 108 18.04 5.14 -14.71
CA GLY A 108 18.93 6.25 -15.06
C GLY A 108 20.31 6.16 -14.43
N SER A 109 20.58 5.16 -13.58
CA SER A 109 21.81 5.04 -12.78
C SER A 109 22.20 6.35 -12.09
N ILE A 110 21.22 6.97 -11.43
CA ILE A 110 21.35 8.29 -10.83
C ILE A 110 22.17 8.18 -9.53
N GLY A 111 23.15 9.07 -9.34
CA GLY A 111 24.03 9.10 -8.18
C GLY A 111 23.36 9.64 -6.90
N SER A 112 24.06 9.49 -5.77
CA SER A 112 23.55 9.89 -4.45
C SER A 112 23.19 11.37 -4.34
N THR A 113 23.94 12.25 -5.02
CA THR A 113 23.74 13.70 -4.96
C THR A 113 22.50 14.12 -5.74
N GLU A 114 22.30 13.56 -6.94
CA GLU A 114 21.10 13.85 -7.73
C GLU A 114 19.85 13.27 -7.06
N ILE A 115 19.93 12.14 -6.37
CA ILE A 115 18.83 11.60 -5.55
C ILE A 115 18.46 12.57 -4.42
N ALA A 116 19.45 13.14 -3.73
CA ALA A 116 19.22 14.12 -2.68
C ALA A 116 18.56 15.39 -3.24
N ALA A 117 19.04 15.89 -4.39
CA ALA A 117 18.45 17.04 -5.07
C ALA A 117 17.02 16.77 -5.54
N ALA A 118 16.77 15.62 -6.17
CA ALA A 118 15.43 15.18 -6.59
C ALA A 118 14.48 15.05 -5.39
N GLY A 119 14.96 14.52 -4.26
CA GLY A 119 14.20 14.43 -3.02
C GLY A 119 13.79 15.80 -2.45
N ILE A 120 14.71 16.78 -2.45
CA ILE A 120 14.41 18.16 -2.02
C ILE A 120 13.40 18.82 -2.95
N ILE A 121 13.61 18.73 -4.27
CA ILE A 121 12.71 19.30 -5.28
C ILE A 121 11.32 18.68 -5.14
N LEU A 122 11.23 17.36 -5.05
CA LEU A 122 9.96 16.64 -4.89
C LEU A 122 9.29 17.00 -3.55
N GLY A 123 10.07 17.14 -2.48
CA GLY A 123 9.59 17.60 -1.17
C GLY A 123 8.98 19.01 -1.23
N ILE A 124 9.63 19.95 -1.92
CA ILE A 124 9.11 21.31 -2.13
C ILE A 124 7.84 21.26 -2.97
N ILE A 125 7.83 20.51 -4.06
CA ILE A 125 6.64 20.34 -4.92
C ILE A 125 5.47 19.78 -4.10
N PHE A 126 5.69 18.74 -3.30
CA PHE A 126 4.66 18.15 -2.44
C PHE A 126 4.22 19.09 -1.32
N LEU A 127 5.13 19.90 -0.75
CA LEU A 127 4.77 20.90 0.24
C LEU A 127 3.86 21.98 -0.35
N VAL A 128 4.17 22.45 -1.56
CA VAL A 128 3.35 23.42 -2.29
C VAL A 128 1.99 22.83 -2.68
N LEU A 129 1.97 21.60 -3.20
CA LEU A 129 0.73 20.89 -3.54
C LEU A 129 -0.13 20.61 -2.30
N GLY A 130 0.49 20.25 -1.19
CA GLY A 130 -0.17 19.94 0.08
C GLY A 130 -0.69 21.17 0.83
N TYR A 131 -0.11 22.34 0.63
CA TYR A 131 -0.61 23.60 1.22
C TYR A 131 -1.90 24.09 0.55
N GLY A 132 -2.18 23.67 -0.69
CA GLY A 132 -3.35 24.09 -1.46
C GLY A 132 -4.48 23.06 -1.55
N ARG A 133 -5.54 23.40 -2.31
CA ARG A 133 -6.64 22.49 -2.73
C ARG A 133 -6.35 21.76 -4.05
N PHE A 134 -5.08 21.68 -4.45
CA PHE A 134 -4.67 21.16 -5.76
C PHE A 134 -5.08 19.70 -5.98
N PHE A 135 -5.04 18.87 -4.94
CA PHE A 135 -5.49 17.48 -5.03
C PHE A 135 -6.96 17.34 -5.45
N GLY A 136 -7.86 18.17 -4.91
CA GLY A 136 -9.28 18.14 -5.29
C GLY A 136 -9.52 18.63 -6.72
N ILE A 137 -8.67 19.53 -7.22
CA ILE A 137 -8.71 19.95 -8.62
C ILE A 137 -8.28 18.78 -9.50
N ILE A 138 -7.10 18.20 -9.25
CA ILE A 138 -6.54 17.08 -10.01
C ILE A 138 -7.51 15.90 -10.05
N GLU A 139 -8.16 15.56 -8.93
CA GLU A 139 -9.16 14.50 -8.86
C GLU A 139 -10.34 14.73 -9.82
N THR A 140 -10.75 15.99 -10.02
CA THR A 140 -11.82 16.34 -10.96
C THR A 140 -11.36 16.22 -12.43
N TRP A 141 -10.06 16.42 -12.69
CA TRP A 141 -9.48 16.34 -14.03
C TRP A 141 -9.09 14.92 -14.45
N VAL A 142 -8.86 14.00 -13.51
CA VAL A 142 -8.48 12.61 -13.84
C VAL A 142 -9.72 11.74 -13.97
N PRO A 143 -10.15 11.38 -15.20
CA PRO A 143 -11.32 10.52 -15.37
C PRO A 143 -11.02 9.12 -14.85
N GLN A 144 -12.03 8.48 -14.26
CA GLN A 144 -11.96 7.10 -13.76
C GLN A 144 -11.47 6.09 -14.81
N SER A 145 -11.68 6.37 -16.11
CA SER A 145 -11.16 5.56 -17.21
C SER A 145 -9.63 5.48 -17.23
N VAL A 146 -8.92 6.55 -16.87
CA VAL A 146 -7.45 6.56 -16.83
C VAL A 146 -6.95 5.73 -15.64
N VAL A 147 -7.58 5.87 -14.48
CA VAL A 147 -7.25 5.08 -13.28
C VAL A 147 -7.40 3.59 -13.56
N ARG A 148 -8.50 3.17 -14.17
CA ARG A 148 -8.72 1.77 -14.56
C ARG A 148 -7.72 1.30 -15.62
N GLY A 149 -7.33 2.17 -16.55
CA GLY A 149 -6.30 1.90 -17.55
C GLY A 149 -4.94 1.63 -16.93
N ILE A 150 -4.52 2.45 -15.96
CA ILE A 150 -3.26 2.25 -15.21
C ILE A 150 -3.31 0.95 -14.42
N GLN A 151 -4.42 0.68 -13.72
CA GLN A 151 -4.60 -0.58 -12.97
C GLN A 151 -4.53 -1.81 -13.89
N LEU A 152 -5.17 -1.78 -15.07
CA LEU A 152 -5.08 -2.86 -16.06
C LEU A 152 -3.64 -3.00 -16.59
N GLY A 153 -2.99 -1.89 -16.92
CA GLY A 153 -1.61 -1.87 -17.38
C GLY A 153 -0.65 -2.49 -16.37
N LEU A 154 -0.79 -2.13 -15.09
CA LEU A 154 -0.01 -2.70 -14.00
C LEU A 154 -0.29 -4.20 -13.83
N ALA A 155 -1.55 -4.63 -13.91
CA ALA A 155 -1.91 -6.04 -13.86
C ALA A 155 -1.29 -6.84 -15.01
N LEU A 156 -1.32 -6.32 -16.24
CA LEU A 156 -0.70 -6.94 -17.41
C LEU A 156 0.83 -6.97 -17.31
N LEU A 157 1.44 -5.93 -16.73
CA LEU A 157 2.88 -5.89 -16.50
C LEU A 157 3.31 -6.97 -15.49
N LEU A 158 2.58 -7.10 -14.37
CA LEU A 158 2.81 -8.16 -13.39
C LEU A 158 2.59 -9.56 -13.99
N PHE A 159 1.58 -9.70 -14.85
CA PHE A 159 1.32 -10.93 -15.57
C PHE A 159 2.50 -11.30 -16.49
N ARG A 160 3.00 -10.34 -17.28
CA ARG A 160 4.17 -10.55 -18.15
C ARG A 160 5.41 -10.94 -17.34
N SER A 161 5.70 -10.23 -16.25
CA SER A 161 6.83 -10.56 -15.38
C SER A 161 6.71 -11.96 -14.78
N SER A 162 5.49 -12.39 -14.42
CA SER A 162 5.26 -13.76 -13.94
C SER A 162 5.57 -14.81 -15.01
N LEU A 163 5.24 -14.54 -16.28
CA LEU A 163 5.61 -15.40 -17.40
C LEU A 163 7.11 -15.48 -17.63
N ASP A 164 7.83 -14.37 -17.46
CA ASP A 164 9.28 -14.32 -17.63
C ASP A 164 10.00 -15.16 -16.55
N PHE A 165 9.52 -15.11 -15.30
CA PHE A 165 10.01 -15.95 -14.21
C PHE A 165 9.78 -17.45 -14.44
N ILE A 166 8.67 -17.83 -15.07
CA ILE A 166 8.41 -19.22 -15.49
C ILE A 166 9.47 -19.72 -16.47
N GLY A 167 9.86 -18.86 -17.42
CA GLY A 167 10.81 -19.21 -18.47
C GLY A 167 12.26 -19.31 -17.97
N LYS A 168 12.67 -18.41 -17.08
CA LYS A 168 14.07 -18.35 -16.60
C LYS A 168 14.39 -19.39 -15.54
N ASP A 169 13.51 -19.58 -14.55
CA ASP A 169 13.84 -20.32 -13.33
C ASP A 169 12.65 -21.16 -12.84
N PRO A 170 12.29 -22.25 -13.55
CA PRO A 170 11.09 -23.05 -13.27
C PRO A 170 11.10 -23.70 -11.88
N VAL A 171 12.29 -23.98 -11.32
CA VAL A 171 12.44 -24.56 -9.98
C VAL A 171 11.99 -23.58 -8.89
N PHE A 172 12.41 -22.31 -8.98
CA PHE A 172 11.98 -21.26 -8.05
C PHE A 172 10.49 -20.93 -8.21
N PHE A 173 9.97 -20.98 -9.44
CA PHE A 173 8.56 -20.78 -9.71
C PHE A 173 7.68 -21.88 -9.09
N ILE A 174 8.07 -23.15 -9.25
CA ILE A 174 7.37 -24.29 -8.63
C ILE A 174 7.46 -24.22 -7.10
N LEU A 175 8.63 -23.88 -6.55
CA LEU A 175 8.80 -23.69 -5.11
C LEU A 175 7.92 -22.56 -4.58
N GLY A 176 7.85 -21.44 -5.29
CA GLY A 176 6.95 -20.31 -4.97
C GLY A 176 5.49 -20.71 -4.98
N ILE A 177 5.04 -21.42 -6.02
CA ILE A 177 3.67 -21.97 -6.09
C ILE A 177 3.40 -22.95 -4.97
N LEU A 178 4.35 -23.82 -4.62
CA LEU A 178 4.20 -24.77 -3.53
C LEU A 178 4.04 -24.06 -2.19
N ILE A 179 4.82 -23.01 -1.95
CA ILE A 179 4.73 -22.18 -0.74
C ILE A 179 3.41 -21.42 -0.72
N ILE A 180 3.00 -20.78 -1.81
CA ILE A 180 1.75 -20.01 -1.91
C ILE A 180 0.53 -20.93 -1.76
N THR A 181 0.52 -22.06 -2.46
CA THR A 181 -0.57 -23.05 -2.42
C THR A 181 -0.61 -23.73 -1.06
N GLY A 182 0.54 -24.04 -0.46
CA GLY A 182 0.64 -24.56 0.91
C GLY A 182 0.09 -23.56 1.93
N CYS A 183 0.47 -22.28 1.83
CA CYS A 183 -0.10 -21.22 2.66
C CYS A 183 -1.60 -21.04 2.43
N TYR A 184 -2.07 -21.11 1.19
CA TYR A 184 -3.48 -20.99 0.83
C TYR A 184 -4.32 -22.18 1.36
N LEU A 185 -3.84 -23.42 1.23
CA LEU A 185 -4.47 -24.61 1.80
C LEU A 185 -4.47 -24.57 3.33
N LEU A 186 -3.38 -24.13 3.95
CA LEU A 186 -3.29 -23.99 5.41
C LEU A 186 -4.24 -22.90 5.93
N SER A 187 -4.37 -21.80 5.18
CA SER A 187 -5.35 -20.73 5.43
C SER A 187 -6.79 -21.25 5.29
N ARG A 188 -7.05 -22.10 4.29
CA ARG A 188 -8.36 -22.74 4.07
C ARG A 188 -8.72 -23.74 5.17
N TYR A 189 -7.75 -24.45 5.75
CA TYR A 189 -7.98 -25.51 6.72
C TYR A 189 -8.06 -25.01 8.18
N ARG A 190 -7.62 -23.78 8.47
CA ARG A 190 -7.47 -23.32 9.85
C ARG A 190 -8.32 -22.12 10.27
N SER A 191 -9.18 -21.56 9.42
CA SER A 191 -10.15 -20.49 9.75
C SER A 191 -9.61 -19.45 10.76
N VAL A 192 -8.34 -19.09 10.67
CA VAL A 192 -7.72 -18.06 11.51
C VAL A 192 -7.29 -16.89 10.63
N PRO A 193 -7.47 -15.65 11.11
CA PRO A 193 -7.34 -14.46 10.29
C PRO A 193 -5.90 -14.28 9.81
N ASP A 194 -5.71 -14.10 8.49
CA ASP A 194 -4.60 -13.39 7.83
C ASP A 194 -3.17 -13.57 8.38
N LEU A 195 -2.75 -14.77 8.83
CA LEU A 195 -1.37 -15.01 9.31
C LEU A 195 -0.34 -15.32 8.21
N SER A 196 -0.77 -15.42 6.95
CA SER A 196 0.04 -15.95 5.84
C SER A 196 1.33 -15.17 5.59
N ALA A 197 1.30 -13.83 5.64
CA ALA A 197 2.50 -13.01 5.39
C ALA A 197 3.55 -13.15 6.50
N ILE A 198 3.12 -13.26 7.76
CA ILE A 198 4.02 -13.47 8.91
C ILE A 198 4.72 -14.83 8.78
N VAL A 199 3.95 -15.87 8.46
CA VAL A 199 4.50 -17.23 8.25
C VAL A 199 5.43 -17.26 7.05
N ALA A 200 5.07 -16.63 5.93
CA ALA A 200 5.91 -16.56 4.73
C ALA A 200 7.25 -15.86 5.00
N ILE A 201 7.23 -14.74 5.73
CA ILE A 201 8.45 -14.01 6.12
C ILE A 201 9.29 -14.83 7.11
N ALA A 202 8.66 -15.49 8.08
CA ALA A 202 9.38 -16.36 9.02
C ALA A 202 10.06 -17.54 8.29
N VAL A 203 9.36 -18.21 7.37
CA VAL A 203 9.91 -19.31 6.56
C VAL A 203 11.04 -18.80 5.67
N GLY A 204 10.85 -17.66 4.98
CA GLY A 204 11.88 -17.05 4.14
C GLY A 204 13.13 -16.65 4.93
N LEU A 205 12.95 -16.09 6.13
CA LEU A 205 14.05 -15.72 7.03
C LEU A 205 14.80 -16.95 7.53
N ILE A 206 14.09 -17.99 7.98
CA ILE A 206 14.71 -19.24 8.48
C ILE A 206 15.46 -19.94 7.35
N ALA A 207 14.87 -20.07 6.17
CA ALA A 207 15.52 -20.64 5.01
C ALA A 207 16.74 -19.81 4.57
N GLY A 208 16.61 -18.47 4.57
CA GLY A 208 17.71 -17.55 4.25
C GLY A 208 18.88 -17.66 5.22
N ILE A 209 18.62 -17.69 6.52
CA ILE A 209 19.65 -17.86 7.55
C ILE A 209 20.29 -19.26 7.46
N ALA A 210 19.50 -20.30 7.17
CA ALA A 210 20.01 -21.65 7.02
C ALA A 210 20.92 -21.82 5.79
N ILE A 211 20.66 -21.10 4.70
CA ILE A 211 21.44 -21.20 3.45
C ILE A 211 22.62 -20.23 3.43
N TYR A 212 22.45 -18.99 3.92
CA TYR A 212 23.44 -17.90 3.77
C TYR A 212 24.09 -17.45 5.07
N GLY A 213 23.68 -17.99 6.22
CA GLY A 213 24.19 -17.61 7.54
C GLY A 213 23.57 -16.34 8.11
N VAL A 214 23.99 -15.96 9.31
CA VAL A 214 23.47 -14.77 10.00
C VAL A 214 24.12 -13.51 9.42
N PRO A 215 23.34 -12.52 8.94
CA PRO A 215 23.92 -11.29 8.42
C PRO A 215 24.70 -10.55 9.53
N PRO A 216 25.91 -10.04 9.25
CA PRO A 216 26.70 -9.33 10.25
C PRO A 216 26.00 -8.03 10.65
N VAL A 217 25.75 -7.87 11.95
CA VAL A 217 25.15 -6.66 12.53
C VAL A 217 26.18 -5.54 12.47
N SER A 218 26.06 -4.66 11.47
CA SER A 218 26.91 -3.49 11.29
C SER A 218 26.18 -2.24 11.76
N LEU A 219 26.76 -1.52 12.73
CA LEU A 219 26.23 -0.25 13.21
C LEU A 219 26.13 0.76 12.07
N ILE A 220 25.13 1.63 12.15
CA ILE A 220 24.94 2.73 11.19
C ILE A 220 26.10 3.72 11.41
N PRO A 221 26.96 3.97 10.41
CA PRO A 221 27.98 5.01 10.51
C PRO A 221 27.33 6.39 10.65
N ALA A 222 28.11 7.42 10.99
CA ALA A 222 27.58 8.77 11.11
C ALA A 222 27.12 9.32 9.73
N PRO A 223 25.96 10.00 9.65
CA PRO A 223 25.46 10.54 8.39
C PRO A 223 26.43 11.58 7.85
N GLN A 224 26.98 11.32 6.66
CA GLN A 224 27.66 12.36 5.89
C GLN A 224 26.58 13.18 5.20
N LEU A 225 26.47 14.45 5.59
CA LEU A 225 25.49 15.37 5.03
C LEU A 225 25.92 15.73 3.60
N VAL A 226 25.30 15.09 2.61
CA VAL A 226 25.47 15.45 1.19
C VAL A 226 24.60 16.67 0.93
N ILE A 227 25.21 17.86 0.91
CA ILE A 227 24.55 19.09 0.51
C ILE A 227 24.83 19.28 -0.99
N PRO A 228 23.82 19.22 -1.88
CA PRO A 228 24.04 19.48 -3.29
C PRO A 228 24.56 20.92 -3.48
N LEU A 229 25.73 21.06 -4.09
CA LEU A 229 26.34 22.35 -4.42
C LEU A 229 25.82 22.82 -5.79
N SER A 230 25.82 24.13 -6.04
CA SER A 230 25.41 24.70 -7.32
C SER A 230 26.28 24.29 -8.53
N SER A 231 27.36 23.53 -8.29
CA SER A 231 28.22 22.92 -9.31
C SER A 231 27.70 21.57 -9.84
N ASP A 232 26.70 20.97 -9.18
CA ASP A 232 26.15 19.65 -9.53
C ASP A 232 24.85 19.74 -10.37
N PHE A 233 24.55 20.92 -10.93
CA PHE A 233 23.42 21.21 -11.82
C PHE A 233 23.88 21.60 -13.22
#